data_AF-A0A6L9L9R5-F1
#
_entry.id   AF-A0A6L9L9R5-F1
#
_cell.length_a   1.000
_cell.length_b   1.000
_cell.length_c   1.000
_cell.angle_alpha   90.00
_cell.angle_beta   90.00
_cell.angle_gamma   90.00
#
_symmetry.space_group_name_H-M   'P 1'
#
loop_
_entity.id
_entity.type
_entity.pdbx_description
1 polymer ?
#
loop_
_entity_poly.entity_id
_entity_poly.type
_entity_poly.pdbx_seq_one_letter_code
_entity_poly.pdbx_strand_id
1 'polypeptide(L)'
;MKQPLGHSHPVATKTNAHKAKVVIKDGTHSAAVSYYNPQTNYRANYQVKVEVNNGQVRKINFPEDSYLNEIEINPEQLDETGTVKLHDAEQREFGVEIVD
;
A
#
# COMPACT_ATOMS: atom_id res chain seq x y z
N MET A 1 -42.22 1.96 -3.83
CA MET A 1 -41.77 1.53 -5.18
C MET A 1 -40.64 2.47 -5.61
N LYS A 2 -39.58 1.93 -6.21
CA LYS A 2 -38.30 2.57 -6.62
C LYS A 2 -38.54 3.64 -7.72
N GLN A 3 -37.72 4.65 -8.04
CA GLN A 3 -36.29 4.71 -8.49
C GLN A 3 -35.87 6.23 -8.65
N PRO A 4 -34.73 6.62 -9.30
CA PRO A 4 -33.31 6.50 -8.94
C PRO A 4 -32.55 7.86 -9.02
N LEU A 5 -31.35 7.99 -8.44
CA LEU A 5 -30.38 9.01 -8.89
C LEU A 5 -29.04 8.35 -9.19
N GLY A 6 -28.61 8.50 -10.45
CA GLY A 6 -27.41 7.89 -11.00
C GLY A 6 -26.13 8.55 -10.48
N HIS A 7 -25.16 7.70 -10.18
CA HIS A 7 -23.76 8.09 -10.29
C HIS A 7 -23.23 7.53 -11.61
N SER A 8 -22.98 8.46 -12.54
CA SER A 8 -22.28 8.23 -13.79
C SER A 8 -20.92 7.60 -13.49
N HIS A 9 -20.75 6.33 -13.86
CA HIS A 9 -19.43 5.79 -14.13
C HIS A 9 -18.87 6.51 -15.35
N PRO A 10 -17.69 7.15 -15.30
CA PRO A 10 -16.97 7.43 -16.52
C PRO A 10 -16.55 6.09 -17.15
N VAL A 11 -17.10 5.79 -18.34
CA VAL A 11 -16.51 4.87 -19.30
C VAL A 11 -15.18 5.47 -19.75
N ALA A 12 -14.07 4.86 -19.35
CA ALA A 12 -12.75 5.17 -19.89
C ALA A 12 -12.11 3.89 -20.44
N THR A 13 -12.30 3.72 -21.76
CA THR A 13 -11.32 3.28 -22.77
C THR A 13 -10.37 2.12 -22.46
N LYS A 14 -10.55 1.03 -23.24
CA LYS A 14 -9.53 0.04 -23.58
C LYS A 14 -8.21 0.73 -23.95
N THR A 15 -7.16 0.51 -23.18
CA THR A 15 -5.78 0.62 -23.66
C THR A 15 -5.13 -0.73 -23.46
N ASN A 16 -4.95 -1.45 -24.56
CA ASN A 16 -4.19 -2.69 -24.62
C ASN A 16 -2.70 -2.32 -24.59
N ALA A 17 -2.20 -1.96 -23.40
CA ALA A 17 -0.79 -2.06 -23.11
C ALA A 17 -0.68 -3.25 -22.17
N HIS A 18 -0.14 -4.37 -22.64
CA HIS A 18 0.47 -5.37 -21.78
C HIS A 18 1.71 -4.70 -21.16
N LYS A 19 1.50 -3.68 -20.30
CA LYS A 19 2.47 -3.39 -19.25
C LYS A 19 2.60 -4.72 -18.54
N ALA A 20 3.83 -5.24 -18.50
CA ALA A 20 4.10 -6.42 -17.71
C ALA A 20 3.62 -6.10 -16.29
N LYS A 21 2.44 -6.62 -15.93
CA LYS A 21 1.94 -6.52 -14.57
C LYS A 21 3.05 -7.16 -13.75
N VAL A 22 3.75 -6.38 -12.94
CA VAL A 22 4.69 -6.95 -12.00
C VAL A 22 3.85 -7.78 -11.04
N VAL A 23 3.85 -9.10 -11.25
CA VAL A 23 3.15 -10.03 -10.37
C VAL A 23 4.08 -10.25 -9.19
N ILE A 24 3.98 -9.37 -8.20
CA ILE A 24 4.60 -9.59 -6.89
C ILE A 24 3.93 -10.83 -6.29
N LYS A 25 4.76 -11.82 -5.95
CA LYS A 25 4.28 -13.09 -5.40
C LYS A 25 3.82 -12.89 -3.97
N ASP A 26 3.05 -13.84 -3.47
CA ASP A 26 2.76 -13.89 -2.04
C ASP A 26 4.03 -14.27 -1.28
N GLY A 27 4.25 -13.63 -0.14
CA GLY A 27 5.41 -13.88 0.71
C GLY A 27 5.99 -12.62 1.31
N THR A 28 7.23 -12.73 1.78
CA THR A 28 7.97 -11.64 2.40
C THR A 28 8.92 -11.01 1.40
N HIS A 29 8.83 -9.69 1.24
CA HIS A 29 9.58 -8.91 0.26
C HIS A 29 10.38 -7.81 0.94
N SER A 30 11.53 -7.45 0.38
CA SER A 30 12.29 -6.27 0.81
C SER A 30 11.62 -5.02 0.26
N ALA A 31 11.44 -4.00 1.10
CA ALA A 31 10.79 -2.77 0.69
C ALA A 31 11.45 -1.52 1.26
N ALA A 32 11.43 -0.45 0.47
CA ALA A 32 11.63 0.91 0.93
C ALA A 32 10.28 1.46 1.41
N VAL A 33 10.20 1.84 2.68
CA VAL A 33 8.99 2.38 3.30
C VAL A 33 9.21 3.82 3.74
N SER A 34 8.51 4.74 3.09
CA SER A 34 8.38 6.13 3.53
C SER A 34 7.23 6.27 4.51
N TYR A 35 7.45 7.00 5.60
CA TYR A 35 6.50 7.20 6.69
C TYR A 35 6.25 8.68 6.92
N TYR A 36 5.00 9.03 7.18
CA TYR A 36 4.62 10.36 7.64
C TYR A 36 3.54 10.29 8.73
N ASN A 37 3.77 11.00 9.83
CA ASN A 37 2.79 11.20 10.89
C ASN A 37 2.23 12.62 10.82
N PRO A 38 0.96 12.82 10.42
CA PRO A 38 0.36 14.15 10.31
C PRO A 38 0.18 14.85 11.67
N GLN A 39 0.10 14.10 12.79
CA GLN A 39 -0.08 14.68 14.12
C GLN A 39 1.18 15.39 14.61
N THR A 40 2.36 14.87 14.25
CA THR A 40 3.66 15.40 14.70
C THR A 40 4.46 16.05 13.58
N ASN A 41 3.97 16.00 12.33
CA ASN A 41 4.68 16.36 11.10
C ASN A 41 6.00 15.58 10.89
N TYR A 42 6.18 14.46 11.60
CA TYR A 42 7.40 13.67 11.53
C TYR A 42 7.43 12.81 10.25
N ARG A 43 8.61 12.67 9.65
CA ARG A 43 8.87 11.84 8.47
C ARG A 43 10.07 10.94 8.69
N ALA A 44 10.02 9.72 8.18
CA ALA A 44 11.13 8.78 8.21
C ALA A 44 11.10 7.86 7.00
N ASN A 45 12.25 7.24 6.69
CA ASN A 45 12.38 6.23 5.65
C ASN A 45 13.01 4.98 6.26
N TYR A 46 12.51 3.81 5.86
CA TYR A 46 12.93 2.52 6.39
C TYR A 46 13.23 1.55 5.26
N GLN A 47 14.21 0.68 5.47
CA GLN A 47 14.41 -0.53 4.67
C GLN A 47 14.00 -1.73 5.53
N VAL A 48 12.82 -2.26 5.26
CA VAL A 48 12.17 -3.28 6.09
C VAL A 48 11.56 -4.36 5.21
N LYS A 49 11.16 -5.46 5.82
CA LYS A 49 10.44 -6.53 5.14
C LYS A 49 8.93 -6.27 5.21
N VAL A 50 8.22 -6.52 4.12
CA VAL A 50 6.75 -6.46 4.06
C VAL A 50 6.18 -7.80 3.68
N GLU A 51 4.99 -8.12 4.19
CA GLU A 51 4.26 -9.33 3.81
C GLU A 51 3.20 -8.97 2.77
N VAL A 52 3.31 -9.62 1.61
CA VAL A 52 2.37 -9.48 0.49
C VAL A 52 1.51 -10.73 0.41
N ASN A 53 0.20 -10.54 0.29
CA ASN A 53 -0.73 -11.62 0.01
C ASN A 53 -1.83 -11.16 -0.94
N ASN A 54 -2.06 -11.93 -2.00
CA ASN A 54 -2.99 -11.61 -3.08
C ASN A 54 -2.78 -10.20 -3.66
N GLY A 55 -1.51 -9.82 -3.84
CA GLY A 55 -1.09 -8.50 -4.34
C GLY A 55 -1.26 -7.35 -3.34
N GLN A 56 -1.61 -7.62 -2.08
CA GLN A 56 -1.80 -6.61 -1.04
C GLN A 56 -0.69 -6.63 -0.02
N VAL A 57 -0.24 -5.45 0.40
CA VAL A 57 0.61 -5.33 1.59
C VAL A 57 -0.25 -5.53 2.84
N ARG A 58 0.04 -6.59 3.60
CA ARG A 58 -0.71 -6.98 4.80
C ARG A 58 -0.01 -6.57 6.09
N LYS A 59 1.33 -6.53 6.09
CA LYS A 59 2.13 -6.20 7.26
C LYS A 59 3.44 -5.55 6.84
N ILE A 60 3.93 -4.61 7.66
CA ILE A 60 5.25 -4.02 7.56
C ILE A 60 6.03 -4.42 8.82
N ASN A 61 7.12 -5.15 8.66
CA ASN A 61 7.91 -5.66 9.79
C ASN A 61 8.97 -4.62 10.19
N PHE A 62 8.56 -3.64 10.98
CA PHE A 62 9.48 -2.69 11.61
C PHE A 62 10.34 -3.36 12.69
N PRO A 63 11.52 -2.82 13.03
CA PRO A 63 12.36 -3.33 14.11
C PRO A 63 11.61 -3.43 15.44
N GLU A 64 11.89 -4.46 16.25
CA GLU A 64 11.17 -4.75 17.50
C GLU A 64 11.20 -3.59 18.51
N ASP A 65 12.30 -2.84 18.58
CA ASP A 65 12.45 -1.66 19.46
C ASP A 65 11.87 -0.37 18.87
N SER A 66 11.20 -0.42 17.72
CA SER A 66 10.59 0.75 17.11
C SER A 66 9.18 1.00 17.62
N TYR A 67 8.78 2.27 17.71
CA TYR A 67 7.40 2.68 17.99
C TYR A 67 6.36 2.12 16.99
N LEU A 68 6.82 1.61 15.84
CA LEU A 68 5.97 1.12 14.75
C LEU A 68 5.90 -0.42 14.69
N ASN A 69 6.49 -1.14 15.64
CA ASN A 69 6.55 -2.60 15.64
C ASN A 69 5.16 -3.27 15.70
N GLU A 70 4.20 -2.69 16.43
CA GLU A 70 2.88 -3.26 16.70
C GLU A 70 1.75 -2.59 15.91
N ILE A 71 2.07 -1.87 14.82
CA ILE A 71 1.04 -1.18 14.05
C ILE A 71 0.16 -2.14 13.27
N GLU A 72 -1.13 -1.85 13.24
CA GLU A 72 -2.08 -2.49 12.34
C GLU A 72 -2.36 -1.55 11.16
N ILE A 73 -2.05 -2.00 9.95
CA ILE A 73 -2.28 -1.24 8.72
C ILE A 73 -3.54 -1.70 8.01
N ASN A 74 -4.19 -0.80 7.27
CA ASN A 74 -5.23 -1.20 6.33
C ASN A 74 -4.57 -1.80 5.08
N PRO A 75 -4.84 -3.07 4.73
CA PRO A 75 -4.21 -3.69 3.57
C PRO A 75 -4.63 -3.02 2.26
N GLU A 76 -3.66 -2.78 1.38
CA GLU A 76 -3.89 -2.09 0.11
C GLU A 76 -3.16 -2.77 -1.04
N GLN A 77 -3.73 -2.67 -2.25
CA GLN A 77 -3.20 -3.31 -3.46
C GLN A 77 -1.95 -2.60 -3.97
N LEU A 78 -0.92 -3.39 -4.28
CA LEU A 78 0.24 -2.92 -5.05
C LEU A 78 -0.19 -2.57 -6.47
N ASP A 79 0.34 -1.47 -6.98
CA ASP A 79 0.19 -1.11 -8.38
C ASP A 79 1.10 -1.96 -9.29
N GLU A 80 1.02 -1.70 -10.59
CA GLU A 80 1.81 -2.40 -11.61
C GLU A 80 3.33 -2.19 -11.49
N THR A 81 3.77 -1.22 -10.68
CA THR A 81 5.18 -0.92 -10.42
C THR A 81 5.68 -1.51 -9.10
N GLY A 82 4.82 -2.19 -8.34
CA GLY A 82 5.17 -2.71 -7.02
C GLY A 82 5.19 -1.62 -5.95
N THR A 83 4.40 -0.56 -6.12
CA THR A 83 4.26 0.50 -5.11
C THR A 83 2.84 0.58 -4.57
N VAL A 84 2.71 1.06 -3.33
CA VAL A 84 1.41 1.33 -2.71
C VAL A 84 1.51 2.44 -1.67
N LYS A 85 0.44 3.21 -1.50
CA LYS A 85 0.25 4.12 -0.38
C LYS A 85 -0.89 3.62 0.47
N LEU A 86 -0.64 3.46 1.77
CA LEU A 86 -1.61 2.94 2.72
C LEU A 86 -1.56 3.74 4.02
N HIS A 87 -2.57 3.52 4.86
CA HIS A 87 -2.74 4.21 6.12
C HIS A 87 -3.12 3.23 7.22
N ASP A 88 -2.73 3.55 8.43
CA ASP A 88 -3.24 2.88 9.62
C ASP A 88 -4.48 3.58 10.18
N ALA A 89 -5.00 3.07 11.30
CA ALA A 89 -6.15 3.66 11.99
C ALA A 89 -5.89 5.11 12.49
N GLU A 90 -4.64 5.48 12.76
CA GLU A 90 -4.25 6.82 13.21
C GLU A 90 -3.99 7.82 12.06
N GLN A 91 -4.34 7.46 10.82
CA GLN A 91 -4.11 8.29 9.61
C GLN A 91 -2.63 8.59 9.34
N ARG A 92 -1.71 7.76 9.82
CA ARG A 92 -0.29 7.83 9.46
C ARG A 92 -0.12 7.24 8.08
N GLU A 93 0.66 7.91 7.23
CA GLU A 93 0.84 7.54 5.83
C GLU A 93 2.08 6.66 5.68
N PHE A 94 1.95 5.58 4.91
CA PHE A 94 3.03 4.67 4.56
C PHE A 94 3.08 4.51 3.05
N GLY A 95 4.17 4.95 2.42
CA GLY A 95 4.47 4.66 1.02
C GLY A 95 5.45 3.49 0.94
N VAL A 96 5.00 2.38 0.37
CA VAL A 96 5.78 1.14 0.25
C VAL A 96 6.19 0.95 -1.22
N GLU A 97 7.47 0.68 -1.45
CA GLU A 97 8.04 0.30 -2.74
C GLU A 97 8.78 -1.03 -2.57
N ILE A 98 8.41 -2.06 -3.33
CA ILE A 98 9.13 -3.34 -3.34
C ILE A 98 10.46 -3.16 -4.08
N VAL A 99 11.58 -3.59 -3.46
CA VAL A 99 12.95 -3.37 -3.97
C VAL A 99 13.75 -4.67 -4.16
N ASP A 100 13.07 -5.81 -4.27
CA ASP A 100 13.70 -7.11 -4.55
C ASP A 100 14.25 -7.25 -5.99
#